data_AF-A0A8J2KN65-F1
#
_entry.id   AF-A0A8J2KN65-F1
#
_cell.length_a   1.000
_cell.length_b   1.000
_cell.length_c   1.000
_cell.angle_alpha   90.00
_cell.angle_beta   90.00
_cell.angle_gamma   90.00
#
_symmetry.space_group_name_H-M   'P 1'
#
loop_
_entity.id
_entity.type
_entity.pdbx_description
1 polymer ?
#
loop_
_entity_poly.entity_id
_entity_poly.type
_entity_poly.pdbx_seq_one_letter_code
_entity_poly.pdbx_strand_id
1 'polypeptide(L)'
;MEQNVTLDSKCKKFFELPKEQTVADYIIRKCGTSQAQHPCIENPISGETIQYAQVEPFSRNVASFLFANGFAPGDIVINVSHDGANLHVFFIGVWLAGG
;
A
#
# COMPACT_ATOMS: atom_id res chain seq x y z
N MET A 1 -29.33 0.51 32.99
CA MET A 1 -29.43 -0.78 32.28
C MET A 1 -28.70 -0.63 30.97
N GLU A 2 -27.39 -0.87 30.97
CA GLU A 2 -26.60 -0.92 29.75
C GLU A 2 -26.69 -2.35 29.19
N GLN A 3 -27.28 -2.49 28.00
CA GLN A 3 -27.32 -3.76 27.30
C GLN A 3 -25.93 -4.03 26.73
N ASN A 4 -25.19 -4.94 27.35
CA ASN A 4 -23.97 -5.52 26.79
C ASN A 4 -24.35 -6.33 25.54
N VAL A 5 -24.20 -5.71 24.38
CA VAL A 5 -24.30 -6.38 23.08
C VAL A 5 -23.15 -7.39 23.00
N THR A 6 -23.46 -8.65 23.21
CA THR A 6 -22.50 -9.75 23.09
C THR A 6 -22.37 -10.07 21.60
N LEU A 7 -21.32 -9.53 20.96
CA LEU A 7 -21.01 -9.83 19.56
C LEU A 7 -20.72 -11.34 19.42
N ASP A 8 -21.45 -11.99 18.50
CA ASP A 8 -21.31 -13.40 18.16
C ASP A 8 -19.83 -13.76 17.87
N SER A 9 -19.36 -14.78 18.58
CA SER A 9 -18.03 -15.39 18.47
C SER A 9 -17.58 -15.76 17.05
N LYS A 10 -18.52 -15.90 16.09
CA LYS A 10 -18.21 -16.18 14.69
C LYS A 10 -17.62 -15.00 13.92
N CYS A 11 -17.78 -13.77 14.39
CA CYS A 11 -17.22 -12.57 13.74
C CYS A 11 -15.80 -12.19 14.22
N LYS A 12 -15.19 -12.94 15.15
CA LYS A 12 -13.86 -12.66 15.70
C LYS A 12 -12.72 -13.39 14.98
N LYS A 13 -12.74 -13.47 13.65
CA LYS A 13 -11.48 -13.65 12.91
C LYS A 13 -10.82 -12.28 12.86
N PHE A 14 -10.22 -11.87 13.98
CA PHE A 14 -9.34 -10.72 14.00
C PHE A 14 -8.26 -10.99 12.96
N PHE A 15 -8.25 -10.17 11.91
CA PHE A 15 -7.15 -10.09 10.98
C PHE A 15 -5.98 -9.51 11.77
N GLU A 16 -5.16 -10.39 12.37
CA GLU A 16 -3.95 -9.97 13.05
C GLU A 16 -2.94 -9.53 12.00
N LEU A 17 -2.66 -8.22 11.96
CA LEU A 17 -1.50 -7.72 11.23
C LEU A 17 -0.25 -8.36 11.86
N PRO A 18 0.69 -8.89 11.05
CA PRO A 18 1.95 -9.41 11.59
C PRO A 18 2.62 -8.36 12.46
N LYS A 19 2.97 -8.72 13.70
CA LYS A 19 3.39 -7.78 14.76
C LYS A 19 4.67 -6.97 14.46
N GLU A 20 5.39 -7.33 13.39
CA GLU A 20 6.72 -6.81 13.06
C GLU A 20 6.83 -6.29 11.61
N GLN A 21 5.71 -6.08 10.92
CA GLN A 21 5.72 -5.59 9.53
C GLN A 21 5.06 -4.22 9.42
N THR A 22 5.72 -3.30 8.72
CA THR A 22 5.05 -2.06 8.29
C THR A 22 3.93 -2.40 7.30
N VAL A 23 2.97 -1.48 7.14
CA VAL A 23 1.90 -1.65 6.14
C VAL A 23 2.47 -1.84 4.74
N ALA A 24 3.53 -1.09 4.39
CA ALA A 24 4.20 -1.22 3.11
C ALA A 24 4.82 -2.60 2.90
N ASP A 25 5.54 -3.13 3.90
CA ASP A 25 6.15 -4.46 3.83
C ASP A 25 5.09 -5.56 3.70
N TYR A 26 3.99 -5.43 4.43
CA TYR A 26 2.87 -6.37 4.32
C TYR A 26 2.31 -6.39 2.90
N ILE A 27 2.05 -5.21 2.31
CA ILE A 27 1.49 -5.10 0.95
C ILE A 27 2.47 -5.67 -0.08
N ILE A 28 3.74 -5.26 -0.04
CA ILE A 28 4.77 -5.74 -0.97
C ILE A 28 4.90 -7.26 -0.91
N ARG A 29 4.96 -7.82 0.31
CA ARG A 29 5.02 -9.27 0.50
C ARG A 29 3.80 -9.96 -0.11
N LYS A 30 2.60 -9.39 0.05
CA LYS A 30 1.38 -9.95 -0.54
C LYS A 30 1.40 -9.86 -2.08
N CYS A 31 1.83 -8.74 -2.64
CA CYS A 31 2.02 -8.60 -4.08
C CYS A 31 3.03 -9.62 -4.63
N GLY A 32 4.13 -9.87 -3.91
CA GLY A 32 5.13 -10.87 -4.29
C GLY A 32 4.63 -12.33 -4.24
N THR A 33 3.60 -12.63 -3.43
CA THR A 33 2.97 -13.95 -3.40
C THR A 33 1.85 -14.13 -4.44
N SER A 34 1.42 -13.06 -5.10
CA SER A 34 0.41 -13.10 -6.16
C SER A 34 1.03 -13.59 -7.48
N GLN A 35 0.17 -13.96 -8.44
CA GLN A 35 0.63 -14.27 -9.79
C GLN A 35 1.26 -13.02 -10.42
N ALA A 36 2.57 -13.06 -10.66
CA ALA A 36 3.40 -11.92 -11.03
C ALA A 36 2.83 -11.06 -12.17
N GLN A 37 2.28 -11.70 -13.21
CA GLN A 37 1.75 -11.03 -14.40
C GLN A 37 0.27 -10.65 -14.31
N HIS A 38 -0.41 -10.97 -13.21
CA HIS A 38 -1.81 -10.58 -13.06
C HIS A 38 -1.93 -9.06 -12.85
N PRO A 39 -2.97 -8.43 -13.43
CA PRO A 39 -3.31 -7.05 -13.14
C PRO A 39 -3.52 -6.83 -11.64
N CYS A 40 -2.88 -5.78 -11.11
CA CYS A 40 -3.07 -5.33 -9.73
C CYS A 40 -3.89 -4.05 -9.69
N ILE A 41 -3.56 -3.07 -10.55
CA ILE A 41 -4.27 -1.79 -10.66
C ILE A 41 -4.49 -1.53 -12.14
N GLU A 42 -5.71 -1.20 -12.51
CA GLU A 42 -6.08 -0.85 -13.88
C GLU A 42 -6.69 0.54 -13.90
N ASN A 43 -6.21 1.40 -14.81
CA ASN A 43 -6.86 2.64 -15.13
C ASN A 43 -7.93 2.37 -16.21
N PRO A 44 -9.22 2.50 -15.92
CA PRO A 44 -10.28 2.20 -16.90
C PRO A 44 -10.39 3.22 -18.03
N ILE A 45 -9.78 4.41 -17.88
CA ILE A 45 -9.83 5.49 -18.88
C ILE A 45 -8.68 5.32 -19.88
N SER A 46 -7.44 5.13 -19.39
CA SER A 46 -6.26 4.99 -20.26
C SER A 46 -6.00 3.56 -20.71
N GLY A 47 -6.54 2.56 -19.99
CA GLY A 47 -6.22 1.14 -20.19
C GLY A 47 -4.85 0.73 -19.62
N GLU A 48 -4.12 1.65 -18.97
CA GLU A 48 -2.86 1.33 -18.33
C GLU A 48 -3.07 0.36 -17.16
N THR A 49 -2.17 -0.62 -17.06
CA THR A 49 -2.23 -1.68 -16.04
C THR A 49 -0.89 -1.78 -15.32
N ILE A 50 -0.93 -1.74 -13.99
CA ILE A 50 0.17 -2.11 -13.12
C ILE A 50 -0.05 -3.55 -12.70
N GLN A 51 0.89 -4.43 -13.05
CA GLN A 51 0.88 -5.83 -12.63
C GLN A 51 1.40 -5.96 -11.19
N TYR A 52 1.05 -7.06 -10.50
CA TYR A 52 1.52 -7.31 -9.15
C TYR A 52 3.06 -7.26 -9.01
N ALA A 53 3.79 -7.79 -10.01
CA ALA A 53 5.25 -7.75 -10.02
C ALA A 53 5.85 -6.34 -10.15
N GLN A 54 5.07 -5.36 -10.60
CA GLN A 54 5.52 -3.98 -10.81
C GLN A 54 5.32 -3.11 -9.56
N VAL A 55 4.48 -3.52 -8.62
CA VAL A 55 4.16 -2.74 -7.40
C VAL A 55 5.43 -2.46 -6.60
N GLU A 56 6.19 -3.49 -6.26
CA GLU A 56 7.42 -3.33 -5.47
C GLU A 56 8.46 -2.42 -6.15
N PRO A 57 8.91 -2.66 -7.40
CA PRO A 57 9.91 -1.81 -8.02
C PRO A 57 9.42 -0.37 -8.19
N PHE A 58 8.15 -0.13 -8.52
CA PHE A 58 7.61 1.23 -8.64
C PHE A 58 7.57 1.96 -7.30
N SER A 59 7.13 1.30 -6.23
CA SER A 59 7.13 1.89 -4.89
C SER A 59 8.54 2.15 -4.36
N ARG A 60 9.50 1.25 -4.63
CA ARG A 60 10.91 1.49 -4.27
C ARG A 60 11.52 2.65 -5.04
N ASN A 61 11.13 2.87 -6.29
CA ASN A 61 11.58 4.03 -7.07
C ASN A 61 11.06 5.34 -6.45
N VAL A 62 9.80 5.37 -6.00
CA VAL A 62 9.23 6.52 -5.29
C VAL A 62 10.01 6.80 -4.00
N ALA A 63 10.23 5.77 -3.16
CA ALA A 63 11.00 5.92 -1.93
C ALA A 63 12.42 6.44 -2.19
N SER A 64 13.09 5.87 -3.20
CA SER A 64 14.43 6.29 -3.62
C SER A 64 14.46 7.74 -4.11
N PHE A 65 13.44 8.14 -4.87
CA PHE A 65 13.29 9.53 -5.33
C PHE A 65 13.08 10.49 -4.15
N LEU A 66 12.24 10.13 -3.17
CA LEU A 66 12.04 10.94 -1.97
C LEU A 66 13.35 11.12 -1.19
N PHE A 67 14.06 10.02 -0.90
CA PHE A 67 15.35 10.08 -0.22
C PHE A 67 16.38 10.93 -0.98
N ALA A 68 16.43 10.80 -2.32
CA ALA A 68 17.32 11.60 -3.16
C ALA A 68 17.00 13.11 -3.10
N ASN A 69 15.76 13.48 -2.76
CA ASN A 69 15.32 14.86 -2.61
C ASN A 69 15.33 15.34 -1.15
N GLY A 70 15.99 14.61 -0.24
CA GLY A 70 16.17 15.02 1.15
C GLY A 70 14.98 14.72 2.07
N PHE A 71 14.02 13.92 1.62
CA PHE A 71 12.94 13.43 2.47
C PHE A 71 13.49 12.59 3.63
N ALA A 72 13.03 12.88 4.84
CA ALA A 72 13.36 12.16 6.06
C ALA A 72 12.11 11.53 6.69
N PRO A 73 12.27 10.48 7.52
CA PRO A 73 11.15 9.90 8.25
C PRO A 73 10.40 10.96 9.08
N GLY A 74 9.08 10.99 8.95
CA GLY A 74 8.20 11.99 9.58
C GLY A 74 7.92 13.24 8.74
N ASP A 75 8.57 13.42 7.59
CA ASP A 75 8.21 14.46 6.64
C ASP A 75 6.84 14.17 5.99
N ILE A 76 6.14 15.24 5.60
CA ILE A 76 4.79 15.15 5.02
C ILE A 76 4.87 15.32 3.50
N VAL A 77 4.26 14.39 2.77
CA VAL A 77 4.08 14.49 1.32
C VAL A 77 2.62 14.78 0.99
N ILE A 78 2.39 15.79 0.14
CA ILE A 78 1.05 16.09 -0.40
C ILE A 78 1.04 15.66 -1.87
N ASN A 79 0.10 14.78 -2.22
CA ASN A 79 -0.14 14.41 -3.61
C ASN A 79 -1.33 15.16 -4.19
N VAL A 80 -1.15 15.77 -5.36
CA VAL A 80 -2.20 16.43 -6.13
C VAL A 80 -2.17 15.85 -7.54
N SER A 81 -3.09 14.95 -7.84
CA SER A 81 -3.20 14.29 -9.14
C SER A 81 -4.66 14.19 -9.59
N HIS A 82 -4.88 14.23 -10.90
CA HIS A 82 -6.17 13.91 -11.51
C HIS A 82 -6.35 12.42 -11.82
N ASP A 83 -5.24 11.67 -11.95
CA ASP A 83 -5.26 10.23 -12.15
C ASP A 83 -4.80 9.51 -10.87
N GLY A 84 -5.65 8.62 -10.36
CA GLY A 84 -5.44 7.84 -9.16
C GLY A 84 -4.76 6.49 -9.37
N ALA A 85 -4.54 6.04 -10.61
CA ALA A 85 -3.99 4.70 -10.86
C ALA A 85 -2.61 4.50 -10.21
N ASN A 86 -1.76 5.52 -10.29
CA ASN A 86 -0.42 5.51 -9.68
C ASN A 86 -0.41 5.88 -8.19
N LEU A 87 -1.55 6.26 -7.62
CA LEU A 87 -1.66 6.71 -6.23
C LEU A 87 -1.24 5.61 -5.24
N HIS A 88 -1.59 4.36 -5.54
CA HIS A 88 -1.31 3.23 -4.68
C HIS A 88 0.19 2.95 -4.57
N VAL A 89 0.89 2.88 -5.71
CA VAL A 89 2.36 2.67 -5.73
C VAL A 89 3.09 3.87 -5.13
N PHE A 90 2.56 5.08 -5.32
CA PHE A 90 3.07 6.29 -4.68
C PHE A 90 2.99 6.21 -3.15
N PHE A 91 1.82 5.92 -2.58
CA PHE A 91 1.66 5.85 -1.12
C PHE A 91 2.50 4.74 -0.47
N ILE A 92 2.58 3.57 -1.11
CA ILE A 92 3.48 2.51 -0.63
C ILE A 92 4.93 3.01 -0.62
N GLY A 93 5.35 3.77 -1.64
CA GLY A 93 6.67 4.39 -1.68
C GLY A 93 6.91 5.43 -0.58
N VAL A 94 5.92 6.27 -0.26
CA VAL A 94 5.99 7.22 0.85
C VAL A 94 6.14 6.49 2.19
N TRP A 95 5.35 5.43 2.43
CA TRP A 95 5.45 4.62 3.64
C TRP A 95 6.80 3.89 3.74
N LEU A 96 7.35 3.40 2.63
CA LEU A 96 8.71 2.85 2.58
C LEU A 96 9.77 3.91 2.94
N ALA A 97 9.52 5.19 2.67
CA ALA A 97 10.40 6.29 3.01
C ALA A 97 10.25 6.78 4.47
N GLY A 98 9.28 6.22 5.22
CA GLY A 98 9.01 6.59 6.62
C GLY A 98 8.12 7.83 6.78
N GLY A 99 7.36 8.19 5.74
CA GLY A 99 6.33 9.23 5.79
C GLY A 99 4.95 8.72 6.23
#